data_AF-A0A8F5GUS7-F1
#
_entry.id   AF-A0A8F5GUS7-F1
#
_cell.length_a   1.000
_cell.length_b   1.000
_cell.length_c   1.000
_cell.angle_alpha   90.00
_cell.angle_beta   90.00
_cell.angle_gamma   90.00
#
_symmetry.space_group_name_H-M   'P 1'
#
loop_
_entity.id
_entity.type
_entity.pdbx_description
1 polymer ?
#
loop_
_entity_poly.entity_id
_entity_poly.type
_entity_poly.pdbx_seq_one_letter_code
_entity_poly.pdbx_strand_id
1 'polypeptide(L)'
;MVSVTEIITYGREAIERIICKYFKDSKIEKILFLPSEEDVKAKYIIGRVGFIRISNTWSGIVVVDGVQIPFVAEVHLNGKIDIYLYPQKDFYLAHLVGELNG
;
A
#
# COMPACT_ATOMS: atom_id res chain seq x y z
N MET A 1 -7.36 -17.21 6.82
CA MET A 1 -8.14 -15.97 6.66
C MET A 1 -7.54 -14.97 7.62
N VAL A 2 -7.14 -13.80 7.13
CA VAL A 2 -6.40 -12.80 7.91
C VAL A 2 -7.40 -11.82 8.51
N SER A 3 -7.19 -11.42 9.76
CA SER A 3 -8.03 -10.42 10.41
C SER A 3 -7.76 -9.02 9.85
N VAL A 4 -8.77 -8.14 9.91
CA VAL A 4 -8.63 -6.73 9.54
C VAL A 4 -7.57 -6.04 10.40
N THR A 5 -7.46 -6.40 11.68
CA THR A 5 -6.43 -5.89 12.59
C THR A 5 -5.04 -6.23 12.08
N GLU A 6 -4.78 -7.49 11.71
CA GLU A 6 -3.48 -7.89 11.16
C GLU A 6 -3.15 -7.14 9.86
N ILE A 7 -4.15 -6.92 9.00
CA ILE A 7 -3.96 -6.16 7.76
C ILE A 7 -3.56 -4.70 8.05
N ILE A 8 -4.20 -4.05 9.02
CA ILE A 8 -3.87 -2.68 9.44
C ILE A 8 -2.49 -2.63 10.09
N THR A 9 -2.17 -3.62 10.93
CA THR A 9 -0.91 -3.67 11.68
C THR A 9 0.30 -3.97 10.79
N TYR A 10 0.19 -4.96 9.89
CA TYR A 10 1.33 -5.50 9.15
C TYR A 10 1.33 -5.18 7.66
N GLY A 11 0.22 -4.66 7.11
CA GLY A 11 0.07 -4.41 5.67
C GLY A 11 1.15 -3.50 5.12
N ARG A 12 1.48 -2.42 5.84
CA ARG A 12 2.53 -1.48 5.45
C ARG A 12 3.90 -2.14 5.34
N GLU A 13 4.31 -2.87 6.36
CA GLU A 13 5.61 -3.55 6.40
C GLU A 13 5.71 -4.62 5.29
N ALA A 14 4.61 -5.32 5.02
CA ALA A 14 4.56 -6.29 3.93
C ALA A 14 4.68 -5.64 2.54
N ILE A 15 4.01 -4.51 2.32
CA ILE A 15 4.14 -3.71 1.09
C ILE A 15 5.59 -3.22 0.90
N GLU A 16 6.19 -2.64 1.94
CA GLU A 16 7.59 -2.18 1.92
C GLU A 16 8.53 -3.35 1.58
N ARG A 17 8.34 -4.51 2.21
CA ARG A 17 9.13 -5.73 1.92
C ARG A 17 9.03 -6.16 0.46
N ILE A 18 7.83 -6.18 -0.12
CA ILE A 18 7.62 -6.58 -1.52
C ILE A 18 8.28 -5.58 -2.48
N ILE A 19 8.13 -4.27 -2.23
CA ILE A 19 8.79 -3.21 -3.02
C ILE A 19 10.31 -3.34 -2.94
N CYS A 20 10.86 -3.53 -1.73
CA CYS A 20 12.29 -3.71 -1.51
C CYS A 20 12.85 -4.95 -2.23
N LYS A 21 12.09 -6.05 -2.25
CA LYS A 21 12.47 -7.26 -2.98
C LYS A 21 12.53 -7.04 -4.49
N TYR A 22 11.58 -6.27 -5.04
CA TYR A 22 11.52 -5.98 -6.47
C TYR A 22 12.68 -5.08 -6.93
N PHE A 23 12.97 -4.01 -6.19
CA PHE A 23 14.04 -3.07 -6.50
C PHE A 23 15.38 -3.42 -5.80
N LYS A 24 15.63 -4.70 -5.48
CA LYS A 24 16.83 -5.13 -4.75
C LYS A 24 18.16 -4.71 -5.39
N ASP A 25 18.16 -4.55 -6.72
CA ASP A 25 19.34 -4.21 -7.53
C ASP A 25 19.42 -2.70 -7.81
N SER A 26 18.49 -1.91 -7.26
CA SER A 26 18.40 -0.45 -7.40
C SER A 26 18.48 0.25 -6.05
N LYS A 27 18.83 1.54 -6.04
CA LYS A 27 18.85 2.32 -4.80
C LYS A 27 17.46 2.85 -4.48
N ILE A 28 16.80 2.25 -3.50
CA ILE A 28 15.59 2.82 -2.90
C ILE A 28 15.99 3.93 -1.94
N GLU A 29 15.58 5.16 -2.24
CA GLU A 29 15.86 6.32 -1.41
C GLU A 29 14.82 6.51 -0.31
N LYS A 30 13.54 6.30 -0.65
CA LYS A 30 12.42 6.43 0.29
C LYS A 30 11.17 5.75 -0.26
N ILE A 31 10.33 5.27 0.66
CA ILE A 31 8.94 4.86 0.39
C ILE A 31 8.05 5.78 1.22
N LEU A 32 7.18 6.53 0.55
CA LEU A 32 6.25 7.45 1.18
C LEU A 32 4.84 6.93 1.00
N PHE A 33 4.13 6.68 2.10
CA PHE A 33 2.70 6.37 2.06
C PHE A 33 1.93 7.68 2.08
N LEU A 34 1.03 7.84 1.11
CA LEU A 34 0.10 8.94 1.11
C LEU A 34 -0.92 8.70 2.24
N PRO A 35 -1.34 9.76 2.95
CA PRO A 35 -2.40 9.63 3.94
C PRO A 35 -3.63 9.05 3.24
N SER A 36 -4.27 8.06 3.86
CA SER A 36 -5.52 7.54 3.32
C SER A 36 -6.55 8.67 3.27
N GLU A 37 -7.52 8.59 2.35
CA GLU A 37 -8.67 9.51 2.39
C GLU A 37 -9.32 9.51 3.78
N GLU A 38 -9.24 8.40 4.51
CA GLU A 38 -9.73 8.26 5.88
C GLU A 38 -8.84 8.99 6.89
N ASP A 39 -7.52 9.04 6.74
CA ASP A 39 -6.64 9.84 7.61
C ASP A 39 -6.88 11.34 7.40
N VAL A 40 -7.13 11.74 6.15
CA VAL A 40 -7.52 13.11 5.80
C VAL A 40 -8.91 13.40 6.35
N LYS A 41 -9.90 12.54 6.09
CA LYS A 41 -11.27 12.71 6.59
C LYS A 41 -11.35 12.62 8.11
N ALA A 42 -10.64 11.74 8.79
CA ALA A 42 -10.64 11.58 10.24
C ALA A 42 -10.07 12.80 10.96
N LYS A 43 -9.06 13.48 10.37
CA LYS A 43 -8.62 14.80 10.85
C LYS A 43 -9.72 15.87 10.81
N TYR A 44 -10.71 15.73 9.93
CA TYR A 44 -11.82 16.69 9.74
C TYR A 44 -13.20 16.16 10.15
N ILE A 45 -13.33 14.88 10.52
CA ILE A 45 -14.57 14.19 10.88
C ILE A 45 -14.35 13.54 12.25
N ILE A 46 -14.26 14.39 13.27
CA ILE A 46 -14.52 13.99 14.65
C ILE A 46 -16.04 13.80 14.75
N GLY A 47 -16.56 12.58 14.65
CA GLY A 47 -17.94 12.33 15.11
C GLY A 47 -18.88 11.43 14.29
N ARG A 48 -18.41 10.46 13.49
CA ARG A 48 -19.32 9.41 12.97
C ARG A 48 -18.85 8.01 13.35
N VAL A 49 -19.30 7.58 14.52
CA VAL A 49 -19.30 6.19 14.96
C VAL A 49 -20.34 5.44 14.13
N GLY A 50 -19.93 4.44 13.33
CA GLY A 50 -20.88 3.52 12.68
C GLY A 50 -20.53 3.00 11.28
N PHE A 51 -19.53 3.55 10.58
CA PHE A 51 -19.10 3.04 9.27
C PHE A 51 -17.63 2.66 9.33
N ILE A 52 -17.32 1.39 9.62
CA ILE A 52 -15.96 0.86 9.45
C ILE A 52 -15.83 0.54 7.96
N ARG A 53 -15.37 1.51 7.17
CA ARG A 53 -14.93 1.21 5.81
C ARG A 53 -13.57 0.53 5.95
N ILE A 54 -13.51 -0.74 5.57
CA ILE A 54 -12.29 -1.54 5.60
C ILE A 54 -11.53 -1.21 4.32
N SER A 55 -10.85 -0.06 4.32
CA SER A 55 -9.98 0.33 3.21
C SER A 55 -8.66 -0.44 3.31
N ASN A 56 -8.62 -1.67 2.80
CA ASN A 56 -7.37 -2.44 2.67
C ASN A 56 -6.56 -1.99 1.44
N THR A 57 -6.53 -0.68 1.19
CA THR A 57 -5.86 -0.08 0.04
C THR A 57 -4.91 0.98 0.56
N TRP A 58 -3.65 0.87 0.17
CA TRP A 58 -2.60 1.87 0.42
C TRP A 58 -2.22 2.53 -0.89
N SER A 59 -1.84 3.79 -0.82
CA SER A 59 -1.22 4.49 -1.94
C SER A 59 0.03 5.19 -1.47
N GLY A 60 0.98 5.37 -2.38
CA GLY A 60 2.27 5.93 -2.02
C GLY A 60 3.15 6.25 -3.22
N ILE A 61 4.37 6.65 -2.92
CA ILE A 61 5.43 6.92 -3.89
C ILE A 61 6.68 6.22 -3.39
N VAL A 62 7.28 5.37 -4.21
CA VAL A 62 8.65 4.90 -4.01
C VAL A 62 9.59 5.72 -4.86
N VAL A 63 10.73 6.14 -4.29
CA VAL A 63 11.79 6.84 -5.02
C VAL A 63 12.96 5.90 -5.22
N VAL A 64 13.23 5.59 -6.48
CA VAL A 64 14.27 4.63 -6.92
C VAL A 64 15.18 5.35 -7.90
N ASP A 65 16.48 5.39 -7.60
CA ASP A 65 17.49 6.02 -8.47
C ASP A 65 17.09 7.44 -8.95
N GLY A 66 16.55 8.26 -8.03
CA GLY A 66 16.04 9.61 -8.31
C GLY A 66 14.67 9.68 -8.99
N VAL A 67 14.08 8.55 -9.43
CA VAL A 67 12.78 8.49 -10.10
C VAL A 67 11.67 8.24 -9.09
N GLN A 68 10.60 9.04 -9.16
CA GLN A 68 9.40 8.86 -8.34
C GLN A 68 8.40 7.94 -9.03
N ILE A 69 8.10 6.81 -8.41
CA ILE A 69 7.15 5.81 -8.92
C ILE A 69 5.96 5.75 -7.95
N PRO A 70 4.81 6.39 -8.28
CA PRO A 70 3.58 6.18 -7.54
C PRO A 70 3.18 4.70 -7.52
N PHE A 71 2.54 4.25 -6.44
CA PHE A 71 2.00 2.90 -6.33
C PHE A 71 0.65 2.91 -5.63
N VAL A 72 -0.14 1.87 -5.93
CA VAL A 72 -1.35 1.48 -5.20
C VAL A 72 -1.18 0.04 -4.78
N ALA A 73 -1.47 -0.28 -3.52
CA ALA A 73 -1.39 -1.63 -2.98
C ALA A 73 -2.73 -2.05 -2.36
N GLU A 74 -3.15 -3.27 -2.62
CA GLU A 74 -4.34 -3.89 -2.04
C GLU A 74 -3.94 -5.10 -1.21
N VAL A 75 -4.44 -5.20 0.02
CA VAL A 75 -4.25 -6.36 0.91
C VAL A 75 -5.58 -7.09 1.08
N HIS A 76 -5.66 -8.29 0.51
CA HIS A 76 -6.87 -9.09 0.54
C HIS A 76 -7.03 -9.83 1.87
N LEU A 77 -8.27 -10.17 2.24
CA LEU A 77 -8.59 -10.93 3.47
C LEU A 77 -8.01 -12.35 3.48
N ASN A 78 -7.58 -12.87 2.34
CA ASN A 78 -6.84 -14.12 2.24
C ASN A 78 -5.33 -13.96 2.47
N GLY A 79 -4.85 -12.74 2.73
CA GLY A 79 -3.43 -12.43 2.94
C GLY A 79 -2.64 -12.13 1.67
N LYS A 80 -3.26 -12.22 0.49
CA LYS A 80 -2.65 -11.84 -0.79
C LYS A 80 -2.47 -10.32 -0.85
N ILE A 81 -1.34 -9.88 -1.39
CA ILE A 81 -1.02 -8.48 -1.61
C ILE A 81 -0.76 -8.26 -3.09
N ASP A 82 -1.43 -7.27 -3.67
CA ASP A 82 -1.24 -6.83 -5.04
C ASP A 82 -0.77 -5.37 -5.03
N ILE A 83 0.39 -5.09 -5.63
CA ILE A 83 0.97 -3.74 -5.72
C ILE A 83 1.11 -3.35 -7.18
N TYR A 84 0.43 -2.28 -7.57
CA TYR A 84 0.47 -1.71 -8.92
C TYR A 84 1.40 -0.51 -8.91
N LEU A 85 2.50 -0.59 -9.66
CA LEU A 85 3.44 0.51 -9.85
C LEU A 85 3.00 1.37 -11.04
N TYR A 86 3.05 2.69 -10.87
CA TYR A 86 2.63 3.70 -11.85
C TYR A 86 1.23 3.43 -12.46
N PRO A 87 0.19 3.26 -11.64
CA PRO A 87 -1.14 2.97 -12.16
C PRO A 87 -1.71 4.17 -12.94
N GLN A 88 -2.19 3.91 -14.15
CA GLN A 88 -2.91 4.81 -15.03
C GLN A 88 -4.18 4.12 -15.54
N LYS A 89 -5.04 4.85 -16.26
CA LYS A 89 -6.20 4.24 -16.91
C LYS A 89 -5.74 3.16 -17.88
N ASP A 90 -6.15 1.91 -17.65
CA ASP A 90 -5.84 0.72 -18.46
C ASP A 90 -4.35 0.33 -18.53
N PHE A 91 -3.51 0.88 -17.64
CA PHE A 91 -2.06 0.61 -17.65
C PHE A 91 -1.47 0.64 -16.24
N TYR A 92 -0.48 -0.22 -16.00
CA TYR A 92 0.44 -0.13 -14.87
C TYR A 92 1.84 -0.48 -15.37
N LEU A 93 2.87 0.14 -14.78
CA LEU A 93 4.26 -0.16 -15.12
C LEU A 93 4.65 -1.58 -14.72
N ALA A 94 4.24 -2.00 -13.51
CA ALA A 94 4.46 -3.36 -13.02
C ALA A 94 3.39 -3.74 -12.01
N HIS A 95 3.13 -5.04 -11.89
CA HIS A 95 2.25 -5.63 -10.90
C HIS A 95 3.05 -6.60 -10.04
N LEU A 96 3.20 -6.28 -8.76
CA LEU A 96 3.91 -7.10 -7.79
C LEU A 96 2.89 -7.87 -6.97
N VAL A 97 3.14 -9.16 -6.77
CA VAL A 97 2.29 -10.03 -5.95
C VAL A 97 3.12 -10.58 -4.80
N GLY A 98 2.53 -10.59 -3.62
CA GLY A 98 3.14 -11.20 -2.44
C GLY A 98 2.10 -11.58 -1.39
N GLU A 99 2.58 -11.93 -0.21
CA GLU A 99 1.74 -12.33 0.93
C GLU A 99 2.08 -11.49 2.16
N LEU A 100 1.08 -11.27 3.01
CA LEU A 100 1.23 -10.50 4.25
C LEU A 100 2.33 -11.05 5.15
N ASN A 101 2.44 -12.38 5.24
CA ASN A 101 3.34 -13.06 6.17
C ASN A 101 4.67 -13.54 5.56
N GLY A 102 4.94 -13.23 4.29
CA GLY A 102 6.24 -13.50 3.65
C GLY A 102 6.24 -14.71 2.73
#